data_AF-A0A416HIG8-F1
#
_entry.id   AF-A0A416HIG8-F1
#
_cell.length_a   1.000
_cell.length_b   1.000
_cell.length_c   1.000
_cell.angle_alpha   90.00
_cell.angle_beta   90.00
_cell.angle_gamma   90.00
#
_symmetry.space_group_name_H-M   'P 1'
#
loop_
_entity.id
_entity.type
_entity.pdbx_description
1 polymer ?
#
loop_
_entity_poly.entity_id
_entity_poly.type
_entity_poly.pdbx_seq_one_letter_code
_entity_poly.pdbx_strand_id
1 'polypeptide(L)'
;MEYEKLQKLLAEILEVEPEQIRREKSFVRDYGADSLMLYQILMGVEAVFGVIVEEEEAVRWNTVGQLWEYLQTGRGITGKGLAQ
;
A
#
# COMPACT_ATOMS: atom_id res chain seq x y z
N MET A 1 7.16 5.98 12.53
CA MET A 1 5.99 5.40 13.19
C MET A 1 4.94 4.87 12.20
N GLU A 2 4.21 5.71 11.44
CA GLU A 2 3.25 5.20 10.44
C GLU A 2 3.91 4.73 9.15
N TYR A 3 4.88 5.50 8.60
CA TYR A 3 5.62 5.06 7.42
C TYR A 3 6.44 3.79 7.69
N GLU A 4 6.99 3.63 8.89
CA GLU A 4 7.69 2.41 9.30
C GLU A 4 6.76 1.19 9.35
N LYS A 5 5.48 1.37 9.71
CA LYS A 5 4.49 0.28 9.63
C LYS A 5 4.26 -0.12 8.17
N LEU A 6 4.11 0.87 7.28
CA LEU A 6 4.01 0.62 5.85
C LEU A 6 5.27 -0.09 5.32
N GLN A 7 6.46 0.38 5.68
CA GLN A 7 7.71 -0.25 5.25
C GLN A 7 7.82 -1.69 5.70
N LYS A 8 7.45 -2.01 6.96
CA LYS A 8 7.45 -3.38 7.46
C LYS A 8 6.47 -4.28 6.71
N LEU A 9 5.25 -3.80 6.47
CA LEU A 9 4.25 -4.53 5.69
C LEU A 9 4.76 -4.82 4.27
N LEU A 10 5.29 -3.80 3.59
CA LEU A 10 5.81 -3.94 2.25
C LEU A 10 7.04 -4.86 2.19
N ALA A 11 7.92 -4.77 3.19
CA ALA A 11 9.10 -5.61 3.30
C ALA A 11 8.75 -7.09 3.44
N GLU A 12 7.75 -7.41 4.25
CA GLU A 12 7.25 -8.78 4.44
C GLU A 12 6.67 -9.36 3.14
N ILE A 13 5.84 -8.58 2.43
CA ILE A 13 5.18 -9.05 1.20
C ILE A 13 6.15 -9.14 0.02
N LEU A 14 7.07 -8.17 -0.10
CA LEU A 14 8.03 -8.10 -1.20
C LEU A 14 9.29 -8.92 -0.95
N GLU A 15 9.38 -9.60 0.20
CA GLU A 15 10.54 -10.41 0.61
C GLU A 15 11.88 -9.66 0.58
N VAL A 16 11.86 -8.42 1.08
CA VAL A 16 13.04 -7.54 1.18
C VAL A 16 13.21 -6.98 2.59
N GLU A 17 14.37 -6.40 2.88
CA GLU A 17 14.58 -5.71 4.16
C GLU A 17 13.83 -4.36 4.21
N PRO A 18 13.28 -3.93 5.35
CA PRO A 18 12.55 -2.65 5.49
C PRO A 18 13.33 -1.42 4.99
N GLU A 19 14.65 -1.42 5.12
CA GLU A 19 15.55 -0.33 4.68
C GLU A 19 15.69 -0.25 3.15
N GLN A 20 15.32 -1.32 2.44
CA GLN A 20 15.27 -1.37 0.98
C GLN A 20 13.97 -0.79 0.40
N ILE A 21 12.97 -0.53 1.24
CA ILE A 21 11.73 0.15 0.84
C ILE A 21 12.01 1.65 0.63
N ARG A 22 11.77 2.14 -0.59
CA ARG A 22 12.05 3.50 -1.06
C ARG A 22 10.84 4.06 -1.80
N ARG A 23 10.52 5.33 -1.55
CA ARG A 23 9.28 5.97 -2.06
C ARG A 23 9.25 6.05 -3.59
N GLU A 24 10.40 6.25 -4.19
CA GLU A 24 10.63 6.40 -5.62
C GLU A 24 10.56 5.07 -6.39
N LYS A 25 10.67 3.92 -5.70
CA LYS A 25 10.70 2.61 -6.34
C LYS A 25 9.30 2.11 -6.68
N SER A 26 9.22 1.45 -7.83
CA SER A 26 8.02 0.81 -8.33
C SER A 26 7.86 -0.61 -7.78
N PHE A 27 6.64 -0.95 -7.36
CA PHE A 27 6.30 -2.30 -6.92
C PHE A 27 6.65 -3.35 -7.96
N VAL A 28 6.21 -3.15 -9.21
CA VAL A 28 6.42 -4.13 -10.28
C VAL A 28 7.85 -4.06 -10.84
N ARG A 29 8.35 -2.87 -11.18
CA ARG A 29 9.64 -2.76 -11.89
C ARG A 29 10.86 -2.95 -10.99
N ASP A 30 10.81 -2.45 -9.76
CA ASP A 30 11.99 -2.43 -8.87
C ASP A 30 11.95 -3.51 -7.79
N TYR A 31 10.75 -3.92 -7.36
CA TYR A 31 10.56 -4.99 -6.37
C TYR A 31 10.05 -6.30 -6.98
N GLY A 32 9.74 -6.33 -8.28
CA GLY A 32 9.28 -7.55 -8.94
C GLY A 32 7.91 -8.03 -8.46
N ALA A 33 7.09 -7.15 -7.89
CA ALA A 33 5.78 -7.50 -7.37
C ALA A 33 4.88 -8.04 -8.50
N ASP A 34 4.32 -9.23 -8.29
CA ASP A 34 3.30 -9.80 -9.15
C ASP A 34 1.89 -9.38 -8.71
N SER A 35 0.86 -9.84 -9.43
CA SER A 35 -0.53 -9.48 -9.10
C SER A 35 -0.98 -9.96 -7.72
N LEU A 36 -0.42 -11.08 -7.22
CA LEU A 36 -0.77 -11.60 -5.90
C LEU A 36 -0.14 -10.75 -4.80
N MET A 37 1.12 -10.34 -4.96
CA MET A 37 1.79 -9.42 -4.05
C MET A 37 1.08 -8.06 -4.00
N LEU A 38 0.68 -7.52 -5.16
CA LEU A 38 -0.10 -6.27 -5.21
C LEU A 38 -1.43 -6.39 -4.46
N TYR A 39 -2.13 -7.52 -4.61
CA TYR A 39 -3.36 -7.80 -3.87
C TYR A 39 -3.13 -7.93 -2.35
N GLN A 40 -2.04 -8.58 -1.94
CA GLN A 40 -1.65 -8.66 -0.53
C GLN A 40 -1.28 -7.29 0.06
N ILE A 41 -0.61 -6.44 -0.72
CA ILE A 41 -0.29 -5.06 -0.30
C ILE A 41 -1.58 -4.29 -0.06
N LEU A 42 -2.54 -4.39 -0.99
CA LEU A 42 -3.84 -3.75 -0.86
C LEU A 42 -4.55 -4.16 0.44
N MET A 43 -4.80 -5.47 0.63
CA MET A 43 -5.49 -5.98 1.82
C MET A 43 -4.73 -5.66 3.11
N GLY A 44 -3.40 -5.78 3.10
CA GLY A 44 -2.56 -5.49 4.26
C GLY A 44 -2.63 -4.01 4.65
N VAL A 45 -2.66 -3.11 3.67
CA VAL A 45 -2.81 -1.68 3.90
C VAL A 45 -4.19 -1.38 4.49
N GLU A 46 -5.26 -1.94 3.93
CA GLU A 46 -6.63 -1.76 4.45
C GLU A 46 -6.74 -2.23 5.90
N ALA A 47 -6.18 -3.41 6.22
CA ALA A 47 -6.20 -3.96 7.57
C ALA A 47 -5.35 -3.14 8.57
N VAL A 48 -4.15 -2.71 8.18
CA VAL A 48 -3.22 -2.01 9.08
C VAL A 48 -3.63 -0.55 9.31
N PHE A 49 -4.18 0.10 8.30
CA PHE A 49 -4.50 1.53 8.34
C PHE A 49 -6.01 1.81 8.49
N GLY A 50 -6.86 0.78 8.40
CA GLY A 50 -8.31 0.92 8.55
C GLY A 50 -8.95 1.72 7.41
N VAL A 51 -8.38 1.63 6.21
CA VAL A 51 -8.87 2.29 4.99
C VAL A 51 -9.57 1.28 4.09
N ILE A 52 -10.41 1.75 3.18
CA ILE A 52 -10.94 0.96 2.07
C ILE A 52 -10.44 1.62 0.80
N VAL A 53 -9.81 0.82 -0.06
CA VAL A 53 -9.22 1.28 -1.30
C VAL A 53 -10.01 0.68 -2.46
N GLU A 54 -10.57 1.56 -3.29
CA GLU A 54 -11.21 1.14 -4.54
C GLU A 54 -10.16 0.52 -5.48
N GLU A 55 -10.51 -0.60 -6.12
CA GLU A 55 -9.59 -1.37 -6.96
C GLU A 55 -9.05 -0.52 -8.13
N GLU A 56 -9.88 0.36 -8.70
CA GLU A 56 -9.51 1.30 -9.78
C GLU A 56 -8.49 2.36 -9.35
N GLU A 57 -8.41 2.67 -8.06
CA GLU A 57 -7.40 3.58 -7.51
C GLU A 57 -6.11 2.81 -7.21
N ALA A 58 -6.21 1.59 -6.65
CA ALA A 58 -5.07 0.73 -6.38
C ALA A 58 -4.24 0.43 -7.64
N VAL A 59 -4.90 0.19 -8.79
CA VAL A 59 -4.21 -0.07 -10.07
C VAL A 59 -3.45 1.15 -10.62
N ARG A 60 -3.70 2.36 -10.10
CA ARG A 60 -2.99 3.58 -10.52
C ARG A 60 -1.67 3.75 -9.77
N TRP A 61 -1.52 3.12 -8.60
CA TRP A 61 -0.31 3.24 -7.79
C TRP A 61 0.77 2.30 -8.32
N ASN A 62 1.83 2.91 -8.83
CA ASN A 62 2.99 2.20 -9.34
C ASN A 62 4.13 2.19 -8.32
N THR A 63 4.19 3.17 -7.41
CA THR A 63 5.32 3.36 -6.48
C THR A 63 4.88 3.40 -5.02
N VAL A 64 5.84 3.10 -4.13
CA VAL A 64 5.65 3.18 -2.67
C VAL A 64 5.24 4.60 -2.23
N GLY A 65 5.77 5.62 -2.90
CA GLY A 65 5.47 7.02 -2.64
C GLY A 65 4.01 7.35 -2.92
N GLN A 66 3.45 6.86 -4.03
CA GLN A 66 2.04 7.09 -4.38
C GLN A 66 1.10 6.44 -3.36
N LEU A 67 1.38 5.19 -2.96
CA LEU A 67 0.64 4.53 -1.90
C LEU A 67 0.74 5.32 -0.58
N TRP A 68 1.93 5.79 -0.23
CA TRP A 68 2.13 6.56 0.98
C TRP A 68 1.39 7.92 0.94
N GLU A 69 1.45 8.62 -0.18
CA GLU A 69 0.72 9.88 -0.40
C GLU A 69 -0.79 9.67 -0.32
N TYR A 70 -1.30 8.59 -0.90
CA TYR A 70 -2.69 8.20 -0.76
C TYR A 70 -3.06 8.01 0.72
N LEU A 71 -2.26 7.28 1.50
CA LEU A 71 -2.51 7.07 2.93
C LEU A 71 -2.43 8.36 3.75
N GLN A 72 -1.60 9.32 3.34
CA GLN A 72 -1.51 10.63 4.01
C GLN A 72 -2.70 11.53 3.66
N THR A 73 -3.16 11.49 2.41
CA THR A 73 -4.29 12.30 1.91
C THR A 73 -5.64 11.71 2.32
N GLY A 74 -5.69 10.37 2.41
CA GLY A 74 -6.87 9.53 2.58
C GLY A 74 -7.30 9.26 4.01
N ARG A 75 -6.72 9.90 5.04
CA ARG A 75 -7.34 9.93 6.39
C ARG A 75 -8.76 10.53 6.42
N GLY A 76 -9.30 10.95 5.27
CA GLY A 76 -10.66 11.42 5.05
C GLY A 76 -11.58 10.52 4.20
N ILE A 77 -11.21 9.30 3.81
CA ILE A 77 -12.18 8.38 3.19
C ILE A 77 -12.78 7.52 4.30
N THR A 78 -13.80 8.09 4.91
CA THR A 78 -14.66 7.52 5.94
C THR A 78 -15.17 6.14 5.56
N GLY A 79 -15.20 5.22 6.52
CA GLY A 79 -16.02 4.00 6.50
C GLY A 79 -17.52 4.31 6.40
N LYS A 80 -17.97 4.77 5.22
CA LYS A 80 -19.37 5.00 4.89
C LYS A 80 -19.64 4.40 3.51
N GLY A 81 -19.60 3.07 3.45
CA GLY A 81 -19.88 2.31 2.24
C GLY A 81 -20.32 0.86 2.44
N LEU A 82 -20.32 0.33 3.67
CA LEU A 82 -20.86 -1.00 4.00
C LEU A 82 -21.91 -0.88 5.10
N ALA A 83 -22.97 -0.13 4.81
CA ALA A 83 -24.24 -0.19 5.51
C ALA A 83 -25.31 0.44 4.62
N GLN A 84 -25.74 -0.29 3.58
CA GLN A 84 -27.15 -0.36 3.13
C GLN A 84 -27.42 -1.76 2.59
#